data_AF-A0ABD2P9Y2-F1
#
_entry.id   AF-A0ABD2P9Y2-F1
#
_cell.length_a   1.000
_cell.length_b   1.000
_cell.length_c   1.000
_cell.angle_alpha   90.00
_cell.angle_beta   90.00
_cell.angle_gamma   90.00
#
_symmetry.space_group_name_H-M   'P 1'
#
loop_
_entity.id
_entity.type
_entity.pdbx_description
1 polymer ?
#
loop_
_entity_poly.entity_id
_entity_poly.type
_entity_poly.pdbx_seq_one_letter_code
_entity_poly.pdbx_strand_id
1 'polypeptide(L)'
;MDSLKKSIFLIEKSQFVLALEYYIEYFNTTPENTWHPNAVNSMILLLNSFEMFLNYRESLEDLTKCFLYALNWFPQNVKVHYLFGRMLLRNGEFTLADNYLKKATELIDNNLENILNIEKNSLYVAWNHVPRWNYRWLNSTSMNNAYKEAIRKAIEEGFQHVLNVRSGCEHLSLYAGSNSSCSSVLSLESNYILQKYGKYLMAKYCPNVLYAPLLISLEDISVPSFMMETRNLFVTDMFDSSFFGYGILEALHHSFRVLMKKEKFKLIPARVRLYLTGIDSSDLYRRYRYENDIPIIKLVDDCVTRIYDGFNYDSEIYQWYKYKTLTETIEFMDINLYDIENVTQLMMGSWCNEVPLLAIAEGNLNCLLVCYEIYLDDEIVISNAFDKLDLEVCNEQAVHYLRHPIEIKSGDVIVFKAMMTGEHLKFTLRNEEQMVANQYRDCFLLTEEAIIFLNDKKWVKCLLDLCDKVSDETKSYIADFCSFPLAGLVLAKRGHQVYYFYTDNRNLKFVEHLIRKNEIDIRLIKFIAYYQYPNFISNLKRLDYVVFEPVHQDGSLRNCPMENVAFRNMKCKVFFENLEVHFVLVYSKCLKYFNTVDEKNVEPFVDLATCLNKYSFV
;
A
#
# COMPACT_ATOMS: atom_id res chain seq x y z
N MET A 1 20.81 1.84 -41.00
CA MET A 1 21.26 3.09 -40.34
C MET A 1 20.17 4.15 -40.27
N ASP A 2 19.35 4.33 -41.32
CA ASP A 2 18.27 5.33 -41.31
C ASP A 2 17.18 5.07 -40.27
N SER A 3 16.77 3.80 -40.07
CA SER A 3 15.79 3.44 -39.02
C SER A 3 16.30 3.75 -37.60
N LEU A 4 17.59 3.48 -37.31
CA LEU A 4 18.20 3.84 -36.03
C LEU A 4 18.18 5.37 -35.79
N LYS A 5 18.55 6.18 -36.79
CA LYS A 5 18.50 7.65 -36.67
C LYS A 5 17.07 8.17 -36.46
N LYS A 6 16.09 7.60 -37.18
CA LYS A 6 14.68 7.93 -37.00
C LYS A 6 14.19 7.58 -35.60
N SER A 7 14.53 6.39 -35.08
CA SER A 7 14.14 5.98 -33.74
C SER A 7 14.66 6.95 -32.66
N ILE A 8 15.93 7.35 -32.74
CA ILE A 8 16.55 8.31 -31.79
C ILE A 8 15.82 9.66 -31.84
N PHE A 9 15.54 10.18 -33.04
CA PHE A 9 14.78 11.42 -33.20
C PHE A 9 13.36 11.33 -32.60
N LEU A 10 12.70 10.18 -32.74
CA LEU A 10 11.36 9.96 -32.19
C LEU A 10 11.35 9.86 -30.66
N ILE A 11 12.41 9.33 -30.04
CA ILE A 11 12.60 9.38 -28.57
C ILE A 11 12.59 10.84 -28.10
N GLU A 12 13.36 11.71 -28.75
CA GLU A 12 13.43 13.15 -28.40
C GLU A 12 12.06 13.85 -28.54
N LYS A 13 11.20 13.35 -29.42
CA LYS A 13 9.83 13.84 -29.61
C LYS A 13 8.79 13.16 -28.71
N SER A 14 9.21 12.31 -27.78
CA SER A 14 8.31 11.50 -26.92
C SER A 14 7.36 10.59 -27.72
N GLN A 15 7.72 10.22 -28.94
CA GLN A 15 6.95 9.32 -29.82
C GLN A 15 7.48 7.90 -29.69
N PHE A 16 7.40 7.37 -28.48
CA PHE A 16 8.15 6.17 -28.09
C PHE A 16 7.65 4.86 -28.75
N VAL A 17 6.34 4.71 -28.99
CA VAL A 17 5.78 3.55 -29.71
C VAL A 17 6.34 3.49 -31.13
N LEU A 18 6.34 4.64 -31.83
CA LEU A 18 6.89 4.73 -33.18
C LEU A 18 8.42 4.55 -33.17
N ALA A 19 9.10 5.04 -32.14
CA ALA A 19 10.53 4.80 -31.97
C ALA A 19 10.85 3.30 -31.85
N LEU A 20 10.04 2.54 -31.12
CA LEU A 20 10.17 1.09 -31.01
C LEU A 20 10.03 0.39 -32.36
N GLU A 21 9.04 0.75 -33.17
CA GLU A 21 8.83 0.14 -34.50
C GLU A 21 10.09 0.27 -35.37
N TYR A 22 10.74 1.44 -35.35
CA TYR A 22 11.99 1.66 -36.07
C TYR A 22 13.20 0.91 -35.48
N TYR A 23 13.20 0.63 -34.17
CA TYR A 23 14.21 -0.27 -33.57
C TYR A 23 13.98 -1.72 -33.99
N ILE A 24 12.74 -2.19 -33.98
CA ILE A 24 12.38 -3.54 -34.45
C ILE A 24 12.83 -3.72 -35.90
N GLU A 25 12.53 -2.74 -36.76
CA GLU A 25 13.01 -2.75 -38.16
C GLU A 25 14.54 -2.80 -38.22
N TYR A 26 15.24 -1.96 -37.45
CA TYR A 26 16.70 -1.91 -37.46
C TYR A 26 17.33 -3.26 -37.06
N PHE A 27 16.92 -3.83 -35.93
CA PHE A 27 17.52 -5.07 -35.40
C PHE A 27 17.13 -6.31 -36.22
N ASN A 28 15.94 -6.34 -36.82
CA ASN A 28 15.52 -7.45 -37.67
C ASN A 28 16.17 -7.44 -39.07
N THR A 29 16.57 -6.26 -39.56
CA THR A 29 17.16 -6.10 -40.92
C THR A 29 18.67 -5.97 -40.92
N THR A 30 19.29 -5.71 -39.77
CA THR A 30 20.75 -5.52 -39.63
C THR A 30 21.37 -6.74 -38.94
N PRO A 31 22.37 -7.41 -39.54
CA PRO A 31 23.08 -8.52 -38.92
C PRO A 31 23.71 -8.14 -37.56
N GLU A 32 23.63 -9.02 -36.57
CA GLU A 32 24.04 -8.75 -35.18
C GLU A 32 25.48 -8.25 -35.04
N ASN A 33 26.41 -8.83 -35.82
CA ASN A 33 27.82 -8.44 -35.84
C ASN A 33 28.09 -7.05 -36.44
N THR A 34 27.06 -6.37 -36.97
CA THR A 34 27.14 -5.04 -37.58
C THR A 34 26.30 -4.00 -36.86
N TRP A 35 25.74 -4.34 -35.69
CA TRP A 35 24.98 -3.39 -34.89
C TRP A 35 25.85 -2.22 -34.43
N HIS A 36 25.30 -1.02 -34.55
CA HIS A 36 25.97 0.20 -34.17
C HIS A 36 26.13 0.24 -32.63
N PRO A 37 27.30 0.61 -32.07
CA PRO A 37 27.52 0.61 -30.61
C PRO A 37 26.49 1.44 -29.83
N ASN A 38 26.05 2.57 -30.40
CA ASN A 38 25.02 3.42 -29.79
C ASN A 38 23.60 2.84 -29.83
N ALA A 39 23.33 1.77 -30.60
CA ALA A 39 22.00 1.18 -30.69
C ALA A 39 21.55 0.61 -29.33
N VAL A 40 22.45 -0.06 -28.61
CA VAL A 40 22.19 -0.59 -27.26
C VAL A 40 21.90 0.54 -26.27
N ASN A 41 22.76 1.55 -26.21
CA ASN A 41 22.61 2.67 -25.28
C ASN A 41 21.34 3.49 -25.55
N SER A 42 21.02 3.72 -26.82
CA SER A 42 19.80 4.44 -27.20
C SER A 42 18.53 3.62 -26.97
N MET A 43 18.58 2.28 -27.13
CA MET A 43 17.49 1.39 -26.73
C MET A 43 17.29 1.40 -25.21
N ILE A 44 18.37 1.39 -24.41
CA ILE A 44 18.29 1.53 -22.94
C ILE A 44 17.69 2.88 -22.53
N LEU A 45 18.00 3.96 -23.27
CA LEU A 45 17.38 5.27 -23.06
C LEU A 45 15.89 5.24 -23.42
N LEU A 46 15.51 4.57 -24.52
CA LEU A 46 14.11 4.34 -24.87
C LEU A 46 13.40 3.61 -23.72
N LEU A 47 13.94 2.47 -23.25
CA LEU A 47 13.33 1.69 -22.16
C LEU A 47 13.13 2.52 -20.87
N ASN A 48 14.14 3.29 -20.45
CA ASN A 48 14.01 4.20 -19.29
C ASN A 48 12.96 5.29 -19.52
N SER A 49 12.93 5.88 -20.72
CA SER A 49 11.98 6.96 -21.05
C SER A 49 10.56 6.43 -21.22
N PHE A 50 10.42 5.18 -21.70
CA PHE A 50 9.15 4.51 -21.94
C PHE A 50 8.53 4.04 -20.63
N GLU A 51 9.33 3.59 -19.67
CA GLU A 51 8.92 3.34 -18.28
C GLU A 51 8.35 4.61 -17.62
N MET A 52 8.98 5.78 -17.83
CA MET A 52 8.45 7.05 -17.31
C MET A 52 7.16 7.51 -18.00
N PHE A 53 6.93 7.13 -19.26
CA PHE A 53 5.80 7.58 -20.07
C PHE A 53 4.56 6.71 -19.92
N LEU A 54 4.71 5.39 -19.72
CA LEU A 54 3.58 4.44 -19.73
C LEU A 54 2.84 4.27 -18.41
N ASN A 55 3.37 4.80 -17.30
CA ASN A 55 2.57 5.04 -16.10
C ASN A 55 1.33 5.94 -16.37
N TYR A 56 1.27 6.61 -17.52
CA TYR A 56 0.20 7.53 -17.90
C TYR A 56 -0.77 6.98 -18.97
N ARG A 57 -0.55 5.77 -19.53
CA ARG A 57 -1.34 5.26 -20.67
C ARG A 57 -1.75 3.78 -20.61
N GLU A 58 -1.59 3.10 -19.48
CA GLU A 58 -2.20 1.78 -19.20
C GLU A 58 -1.98 0.67 -20.27
N SER A 59 -0.88 0.67 -21.03
CA SER A 59 -0.52 -0.48 -21.88
C SER A 59 0.74 -1.18 -21.34
N LEU A 60 0.57 -1.88 -20.21
CA LEU A 60 1.60 -2.73 -19.62
C LEU A 60 2.06 -3.82 -20.59
N GLU A 61 1.15 -4.30 -21.45
CA GLU A 61 1.43 -5.34 -22.43
C GLU A 61 2.45 -4.87 -23.48
N ASP A 62 2.29 -3.65 -24.03
CA ASP A 62 3.23 -3.11 -25.01
C ASP A 62 4.60 -2.84 -24.40
N LEU A 63 4.65 -2.34 -23.16
CA LEU A 63 5.90 -2.16 -22.44
C LEU A 63 6.62 -3.49 -22.20
N THR A 64 5.87 -4.51 -21.80
CA THR A 64 6.39 -5.86 -21.60
C THR A 64 6.95 -6.42 -22.91
N LYS A 65 6.23 -6.26 -24.04
CA LYS A 65 6.73 -6.64 -25.36
C LYS A 65 8.04 -5.93 -25.72
N CYS A 66 8.18 -4.62 -25.44
CA CYS A 66 9.43 -3.89 -25.67
C CYS A 66 10.61 -4.50 -24.92
N PHE A 67 10.43 -4.82 -23.64
CA PHE A 67 11.47 -5.43 -22.84
C PHE A 67 11.81 -6.84 -23.33
N LEU A 68 10.81 -7.64 -23.72
CA LEU A 68 11.03 -8.96 -24.30
C LEU A 68 11.80 -8.90 -25.63
N TYR A 69 11.49 -7.93 -26.52
CA TYR A 69 12.30 -7.70 -27.73
C TYR A 69 13.74 -7.31 -27.39
N ALA A 70 13.92 -6.40 -26.43
CA ALA A 70 15.25 -6.00 -25.98
C ALA A 70 16.05 -7.18 -25.40
N LEU A 71 15.40 -8.06 -24.64
CA LEU A 71 16.02 -9.27 -24.10
C LEU A 71 16.32 -10.32 -25.17
N ASN A 72 15.51 -10.40 -26.23
CA ASN A 72 15.80 -11.26 -27.37
C ASN A 72 17.07 -10.81 -28.10
N TRP A 73 17.26 -9.50 -28.28
CA TRP A 73 18.47 -8.96 -28.92
C TRP A 73 19.68 -8.89 -27.96
N PHE A 74 19.45 -8.67 -26.67
CA PHE A 74 20.50 -8.44 -25.66
C PHE A 74 20.33 -9.35 -24.42
N PRO A 75 20.36 -10.68 -24.58
CA PRO A 75 20.03 -11.62 -23.50
C PRO A 75 21.00 -11.62 -22.32
N GLN A 76 22.21 -11.09 -22.50
CA GLN A 76 23.25 -11.02 -21.45
C GLN A 76 23.43 -9.59 -20.91
N ASN A 77 22.59 -8.63 -21.29
CA ASN A 77 22.75 -7.25 -20.86
C ASN A 77 22.14 -7.04 -19.46
N VAL A 78 23.01 -6.84 -18.46
CA VAL A 78 22.63 -6.57 -17.05
C VAL A 78 21.57 -5.48 -16.93
N LYS A 79 21.73 -4.38 -17.68
CA LYS A 79 20.86 -3.21 -17.55
C LYS A 79 19.47 -3.49 -18.12
N VAL A 80 19.34 -4.27 -19.18
CA VAL A 80 18.02 -4.67 -19.72
C VAL A 80 17.28 -5.55 -18.71
N HIS A 81 17.96 -6.57 -18.14
CA HIS A 81 17.38 -7.41 -17.08
C HIS A 81 16.96 -6.60 -15.85
N TYR A 82 17.84 -5.72 -15.36
CA TYR A 82 17.55 -4.85 -14.23
C TYR A 82 16.36 -3.93 -14.49
N LEU A 83 16.32 -3.25 -15.64
CA LEU A 83 15.23 -2.34 -15.99
C LEU A 83 13.90 -3.08 -16.12
N PHE A 84 13.92 -4.29 -16.69
CA PHE A 84 12.70 -5.09 -16.79
C PHE A 84 12.23 -5.58 -15.41
N GLY A 85 13.15 -6.07 -14.57
CA GLY A 85 12.84 -6.43 -13.19
C GLY A 85 12.27 -5.25 -12.39
N ARG A 86 12.85 -4.06 -12.53
CA ARG A 86 12.34 -2.81 -11.92
C ARG A 86 10.94 -2.45 -12.44
N MET A 87 10.71 -2.59 -13.75
CA MET A 87 9.40 -2.34 -14.35
C MET A 87 8.35 -3.32 -13.81
N LEU A 88 8.64 -4.62 -13.78
CA LEU A 88 7.75 -5.64 -13.23
C LEU A 88 7.44 -5.36 -11.75
N LEU A 89 8.47 -5.00 -10.98
CA LEU A 89 8.35 -4.64 -9.57
C LEU A 89 7.37 -3.47 -9.35
N ARG A 90 7.47 -2.41 -10.16
CA ARG A 90 6.58 -1.24 -10.09
C ARG A 90 5.13 -1.56 -10.45
N ASN A 91 4.90 -2.62 -11.23
CA ASN A 91 3.58 -3.08 -11.63
C ASN A 91 3.03 -4.20 -10.71
N GLY A 92 3.70 -4.51 -9.60
CA GLY A 92 3.27 -5.54 -8.65
C GLY A 92 3.60 -6.98 -9.06
N GLU A 93 4.32 -7.19 -10.16
CA GLU A 93 4.71 -8.51 -10.67
C GLU A 93 5.97 -9.06 -9.96
N PHE A 94 5.89 -9.22 -8.64
CA PHE A 94 7.05 -9.52 -7.79
C PHE A 94 7.79 -10.82 -8.17
N THR A 95 7.06 -11.89 -8.51
CA THR A 95 7.64 -13.18 -8.89
C THR A 95 8.44 -13.11 -10.18
N LEU A 96 7.94 -12.39 -11.19
CA LEU A 96 8.67 -12.19 -12.42
C LEU A 96 9.84 -11.24 -12.20
N ALA A 97 9.64 -10.17 -11.41
CA ALA A 97 10.70 -9.23 -11.04
C ALA A 97 11.89 -9.94 -10.38
N ASP A 98 11.64 -10.85 -9.44
CA ASP A 98 12.66 -11.66 -8.76
C ASP A 98 13.57 -12.40 -9.76
N ASN A 99 12.96 -13.06 -10.75
CA ASN A 99 13.70 -13.82 -11.76
C ASN A 99 14.64 -12.93 -12.57
N TYR A 100 14.18 -11.76 -13.01
CA TYR A 100 14.99 -10.84 -13.82
C TYR A 100 16.04 -10.09 -12.99
N LEU A 101 15.75 -9.76 -11.72
CA LEU A 101 16.74 -9.15 -10.83
C LEU A 101 17.84 -10.14 -10.42
N LYS A 102 17.48 -11.40 -10.16
CA LYS A 102 18.46 -12.49 -9.98
C LYS A 102 19.30 -12.67 -11.22
N LYS A 103 18.68 -12.67 -12.41
CA LYS A 103 19.43 -12.80 -13.66
C LYS A 103 20.36 -11.62 -13.88
N ALA A 104 19.91 -10.40 -13.57
CA ALA A 104 20.77 -9.22 -13.60
C ALA A 104 21.98 -9.42 -12.68
N THR A 105 21.76 -9.87 -11.44
CA THR A 105 22.80 -10.16 -10.43
C THR A 105 23.83 -11.18 -10.92
N GLU A 106 23.39 -12.29 -11.52
CA GLU A 106 24.27 -13.32 -12.09
C GLU A 106 25.19 -12.81 -13.20
N LEU A 107 24.75 -11.75 -13.91
CA LEU A 107 25.44 -11.20 -15.06
C LEU A 107 26.30 -9.98 -14.71
N ILE A 108 26.29 -9.52 -13.45
CA ILE A 108 27.07 -8.36 -13.02
C ILE A 108 28.57 -8.69 -13.09
N ASP A 109 29.29 -7.97 -13.94
CA ASP A 109 30.73 -7.72 -13.75
C ASP A 109 30.91 -6.66 -12.65
N ASN A 110 32.01 -6.71 -11.88
CA ASN A 110 32.38 -5.95 -10.65
C ASN A 110 32.13 -4.39 -10.59
N ASN A 111 31.37 -3.79 -11.49
CA ASN A 111 30.90 -2.42 -11.44
C ASN A 111 29.87 -2.20 -10.32
N LEU A 112 30.32 -1.53 -9.25
CA LEU A 112 29.57 -1.30 -8.00
C LEU A 112 28.22 -0.57 -8.16
N GLU A 113 28.04 0.30 -9.15
CA GLU A 113 26.84 1.16 -9.25
C GLU A 113 25.57 0.36 -9.61
N ASN A 114 25.71 -0.70 -10.41
CA ASN A 114 24.58 -1.58 -10.75
C ASN A 114 24.19 -2.51 -9.59
N ILE A 115 25.16 -2.90 -8.75
CA ILE A 115 24.97 -3.83 -7.64
C ILE A 115 23.97 -3.27 -6.63
N LEU A 116 24.20 -2.05 -6.12
CA LEU A 116 23.36 -1.47 -5.07
C LEU A 116 21.89 -1.30 -5.50
N ASN A 117 21.67 -0.92 -6.75
CA ASN A 117 20.31 -0.74 -7.29
C ASN A 117 19.57 -2.08 -7.46
N ILE A 118 20.29 -3.11 -7.93
CA ILE A 118 19.75 -4.46 -8.08
C ILE A 118 19.47 -5.06 -6.69
N GLU A 119 20.39 -4.93 -5.74
CA GLU A 119 20.21 -5.36 -4.36
C GLU A 119 19.00 -4.69 -3.70
N LYS A 120 18.91 -3.35 -3.76
CA LYS A 120 17.76 -2.59 -3.23
C LYS A 120 16.43 -3.14 -3.75
N ASN A 121 16.31 -3.30 -5.07
CA ASN A 121 15.08 -3.80 -5.68
C ASN A 121 14.82 -5.28 -5.34
N SER A 122 15.87 -6.09 -5.21
CA SER A 122 15.76 -7.51 -4.83
C SER A 122 15.28 -7.65 -3.39
N LEU A 123 15.76 -6.79 -2.48
CA LEU A 123 15.23 -6.69 -1.11
C LEU A 123 13.76 -6.27 -1.14
N TYR A 124 13.40 -5.27 -1.94
CA TYR A 124 12.00 -4.85 -2.07
C TYR A 124 11.09 -5.97 -2.62
N VAL A 125 11.57 -6.77 -3.57
CA VAL A 125 10.88 -7.97 -4.07
C VAL A 125 10.70 -9.00 -2.95
N ALA A 126 11.77 -9.31 -2.21
CA ALA A 126 11.70 -10.24 -1.09
C ALA A 126 10.72 -9.77 0.02
N TRP A 127 10.59 -8.46 0.21
CA TRP A 127 9.61 -7.87 1.12
C TRP A 127 8.18 -8.17 0.68
N ASN A 128 7.89 -8.03 -0.61
CA ASN A 128 6.55 -8.24 -1.14
C ASN A 128 6.20 -9.71 -1.40
N HIS A 129 7.17 -10.62 -1.39
CA HIS A 129 6.93 -12.05 -1.54
C HIS A 129 6.13 -12.68 -0.40
N VAL A 130 6.32 -12.19 0.83
CA VAL A 130 5.59 -12.68 1.99
C VAL A 130 4.92 -11.49 2.67
N PRO A 131 3.57 -11.46 2.76
CA PRO A 131 2.87 -10.40 3.47
C PRO A 131 3.35 -10.31 4.92
N ARG A 132 3.70 -9.10 5.37
CA ARG A 132 4.38 -8.88 6.65
C ARG A 132 3.56 -9.27 7.88
N TRP A 133 2.24 -9.29 7.76
CA TRP A 133 1.37 -9.73 8.84
C TRP A 133 1.61 -11.19 9.25
N ASN A 134 2.11 -12.06 8.35
CA ASN A 134 2.44 -13.45 8.68
C ASN A 134 3.44 -13.55 9.85
N TYR A 135 4.46 -12.69 9.89
CA TYR A 135 5.46 -12.70 10.98
C TYR A 135 4.82 -12.37 12.33
N ARG A 136 3.93 -11.37 12.33
CA ARG A 136 3.23 -10.89 13.51
C ARG A 136 2.28 -11.96 14.04
N TRP A 137 1.55 -12.58 13.13
CA TRP A 137 0.58 -13.63 13.40
C TRP A 137 1.26 -14.85 14.03
N LEU A 138 2.32 -15.35 13.38
CA LEU A 138 3.06 -16.51 13.86
C LEU A 138 3.79 -16.30 15.17
N ASN A 139 4.17 -15.06 15.48
CA ASN A 139 4.76 -14.75 16.78
C ASN A 139 3.72 -14.57 17.89
N SER A 140 2.43 -14.49 17.56
CA SER A 140 1.37 -14.32 18.55
C SER A 140 1.00 -15.66 19.17
N THR A 141 1.67 -15.99 20.28
CA THR A 141 1.47 -17.27 20.96
C THR A 141 0.04 -17.44 21.46
N SER A 142 -0.62 -16.36 21.91
CA SER A 142 -2.01 -16.40 22.39
C SER A 142 -3.00 -16.73 21.26
N MET A 143 -2.87 -16.09 20.10
CA MET A 143 -3.71 -16.39 18.93
C MET A 143 -3.45 -17.80 18.40
N ASN A 144 -2.18 -18.18 18.27
CA ASN A 144 -1.79 -19.53 17.84
C ASN A 144 -2.38 -20.61 18.76
N ASN A 145 -2.30 -20.41 20.08
CA ASN A 145 -2.85 -21.36 21.06
C ASN A 145 -4.38 -21.42 20.99
N ALA A 146 -5.06 -20.28 20.85
CA ALA A 146 -6.51 -20.23 20.69
C ALA A 146 -6.98 -21.03 19.46
N TYR A 147 -6.36 -20.79 18.30
CA TYR A 147 -6.65 -21.53 17.08
C TYR A 147 -6.34 -23.02 17.20
N LYS A 148 -5.16 -23.36 17.73
CA LYS A 148 -4.75 -24.76 17.93
C LYS A 148 -5.76 -25.53 18.78
N GLU A 149 -6.24 -24.91 19.85
CA GLU A 149 -7.22 -25.51 20.76
C GLU A 149 -8.61 -25.64 20.11
N ALA A 150 -9.11 -24.58 19.45
CA ALA A 150 -10.40 -24.61 18.76
C ALA A 150 -10.45 -25.68 17.65
N ILE A 151 -9.37 -25.76 16.85
CA ILE A 151 -9.23 -26.77 15.78
C ILE A 151 -9.17 -28.19 16.37
N ARG A 152 -8.39 -28.39 17.45
CA ARG A 152 -8.30 -29.68 18.14
C ARG A 152 -9.67 -30.15 18.63
N LYS A 153 -10.42 -29.29 19.35
CA LYS A 153 -11.77 -29.59 19.83
C LYS A 153 -12.70 -29.98 18.67
N ALA A 154 -12.71 -29.20 17.58
CA ALA A 154 -13.52 -29.51 16.41
C ALA A 154 -13.18 -30.88 15.79
N ILE A 155 -11.89 -31.21 15.64
CA ILE A 155 -11.50 -32.50 15.07
C ILE A 155 -11.90 -33.67 15.97
N GLU A 156 -11.77 -33.52 17.29
CA GLU A 156 -12.20 -34.52 18.29
C GLU A 156 -13.73 -34.71 18.32
N GLU A 157 -14.51 -33.68 17.99
CA GLU A 157 -15.97 -33.75 17.79
C GLU A 157 -16.40 -34.44 16.48
N GLY A 158 -15.44 -34.88 15.65
CA GLY A 158 -15.69 -35.60 14.40
C GLY A 158 -15.59 -34.74 13.13
N PHE A 159 -15.15 -33.49 13.23
CA PHE A 159 -14.96 -32.62 12.06
C PHE A 159 -13.56 -32.79 11.43
N GLN A 160 -13.34 -33.96 10.81
CA GLN A 160 -12.02 -34.47 10.41
C GLN A 160 -11.56 -34.07 9.00
N HIS A 161 -12.41 -33.39 8.22
CA HIS A 161 -12.12 -33.01 6.83
C HIS A 161 -12.08 -31.49 6.71
N VAL A 162 -10.88 -30.95 6.74
CA VAL A 162 -10.62 -29.52 6.89
C VAL A 162 -10.50 -28.83 5.53
N LEU A 163 -11.11 -27.65 5.45
CA LEU A 163 -10.93 -26.66 4.41
C LEU A 163 -10.31 -25.42 5.05
N ASN A 164 -9.10 -25.06 4.60
CA ASN A 164 -8.41 -23.83 4.99
C ASN A 164 -8.33 -22.90 3.76
N VAL A 165 -8.91 -21.71 3.87
CA VAL A 165 -8.96 -20.72 2.79
C VAL A 165 -8.03 -19.55 3.10
N ARG A 166 -7.20 -19.18 2.12
CA ARG A 166 -6.04 -18.28 2.24
C ARG A 166 -5.12 -18.71 3.38
N SER A 167 -4.65 -19.95 3.29
CA SER A 167 -3.89 -20.62 4.34
C SER A 167 -2.58 -19.92 4.73
N GLY A 168 -2.09 -18.98 3.93
CA GLY A 168 -0.85 -18.27 4.13
C GLY A 168 0.30 -19.26 4.30
N CYS A 169 0.96 -19.20 5.45
CA CYS A 169 2.06 -20.09 5.81
C CYS A 169 1.65 -21.51 6.26
N GLU A 170 0.40 -21.92 6.04
CA GLU A 170 -0.18 -23.24 6.41
C GLU A 170 -0.22 -23.55 7.91
N HIS A 171 -0.01 -22.58 8.80
CA HIS A 171 0.02 -22.84 10.24
C HIS A 171 -1.29 -23.46 10.77
N LEU A 172 -2.47 -23.00 10.32
CA LEU A 172 -3.75 -23.62 10.69
C LEU A 172 -3.92 -25.04 10.12
N SER A 173 -3.46 -25.25 8.89
CA SER A 173 -3.43 -26.58 8.25
C SER A 173 -2.53 -27.56 9.00
N LEU A 174 -1.39 -27.08 9.51
CA LEU A 174 -0.47 -27.86 10.34
C LEU A 174 -1.09 -28.19 11.71
N TYR A 175 -1.79 -27.23 12.33
CA TYR A 175 -2.55 -27.49 13.56
C TYR A 175 -3.58 -28.59 13.32
N ALA A 176 -4.40 -28.46 12.27
CA ALA A 176 -5.35 -29.49 11.89
C ALA A 176 -4.68 -30.85 11.63
N GLY A 177 -3.72 -30.90 10.72
CA GLY A 177 -3.07 -32.14 10.28
C GLY A 177 -2.21 -32.83 11.34
N SER A 178 -1.80 -32.12 12.39
CA SER A 178 -1.10 -32.70 13.53
C SER A 178 -2.02 -33.50 14.46
N ASN A 179 -3.34 -33.35 14.33
CA ASN A 179 -4.30 -34.15 15.08
C ASN A 179 -4.42 -35.55 14.46
N SER A 180 -4.30 -36.59 15.29
CA SER A 180 -4.36 -37.99 14.85
C SER A 180 -5.69 -38.38 14.19
N SER A 181 -6.78 -37.68 14.53
CA SER A 181 -8.11 -37.90 13.97
C SER A 181 -8.36 -37.09 12.69
N CYS A 182 -7.46 -36.20 12.29
CA CYS A 182 -7.59 -35.45 11.04
C CYS A 182 -7.40 -36.39 9.84
N SER A 183 -8.41 -36.46 8.97
CA SER A 183 -8.38 -37.34 7.80
C SER A 183 -7.83 -36.65 6.56
N SER A 184 -8.21 -35.39 6.33
CA SER A 184 -7.78 -34.66 5.15
C SER A 184 -7.81 -33.15 5.34
N VAL A 185 -6.90 -32.45 4.67
CA VAL A 185 -6.79 -30.98 4.66
C VAL A 185 -6.73 -30.50 3.21
N LEU A 186 -7.68 -29.65 2.82
CA LEU A 186 -7.66 -28.90 1.57
C LEU A 186 -7.27 -27.47 1.91
N SER A 187 -6.20 -27.00 1.29
CA SER A 187 -5.65 -25.68 1.53
C SER A 187 -5.66 -24.85 0.24
N LEU A 188 -6.18 -23.64 0.33
CA LEU A 188 -6.25 -22.70 -0.79
C LEU A 188 -5.33 -21.51 -0.49
N GLU A 189 -4.38 -21.23 -1.39
CA GLU A 189 -3.43 -20.12 -1.24
C GLU A 189 -3.13 -19.52 -2.61
N SER A 190 -3.17 -18.19 -2.73
CA SER A 190 -2.92 -17.48 -4.00
C SER A 190 -1.44 -17.13 -4.19
N ASN A 191 -0.69 -16.99 -3.09
CA ASN A 191 0.74 -16.75 -3.11
C ASN A 191 1.52 -18.04 -3.38
N TYR A 192 2.14 -18.09 -4.55
CA TYR A 192 2.92 -19.24 -5.01
C TYR A 192 4.04 -19.66 -4.04
N ILE A 193 4.73 -18.71 -3.41
CA ILE A 193 5.84 -19.00 -2.48
C ILE A 193 5.32 -19.65 -1.21
N LEU A 194 4.26 -19.08 -0.64
CA LEU A 194 3.62 -19.61 0.56
C LEU A 194 3.06 -21.01 0.32
N GLN A 195 2.37 -21.23 -0.81
CA GLN A 195 1.89 -22.55 -1.19
C GLN A 195 3.03 -23.57 -1.33
N LYS A 196 4.16 -23.18 -1.96
CA LYS A 196 5.32 -24.06 -2.12
C LYS A 196 5.88 -24.49 -0.76
N TYR A 197 5.98 -23.58 0.20
CA TYR A 197 6.39 -23.94 1.56
C TYR A 197 5.34 -24.76 2.28
N GLY A 198 4.06 -24.44 2.09
CA GLY A 198 2.96 -25.21 2.63
C GLY A 198 2.99 -26.68 2.23
N LYS A 199 3.20 -26.96 0.94
CA LYS A 199 3.45 -28.31 0.39
C LYS A 199 4.57 -29.03 1.11
N TYR A 200 5.70 -28.37 1.30
CA TYR A 200 6.86 -28.93 1.98
C TYR A 200 6.57 -29.22 3.47
N LEU A 201 5.96 -28.26 4.18
CA LEU A 201 5.69 -28.36 5.61
C LEU A 201 4.67 -29.47 5.91
N MET A 202 3.57 -29.52 5.16
CA MET A 202 2.54 -30.56 5.34
C MET A 202 3.09 -31.96 5.05
N ALA A 203 3.92 -32.12 4.02
CA ALA A 203 4.57 -33.41 3.74
C ALA A 203 5.53 -33.85 4.85
N LYS A 204 6.22 -32.90 5.49
CA LYS A 204 7.18 -33.18 6.57
C LYS A 204 6.48 -33.52 7.89
N TYR A 205 5.48 -32.73 8.28
CA TYR A 205 4.88 -32.79 9.62
C TYR A 205 3.57 -33.58 9.69
N CYS A 206 2.86 -33.71 8.57
CA CYS A 206 1.55 -34.35 8.51
C CYS A 206 1.48 -35.40 7.37
N PRO A 207 2.44 -36.35 7.26
CA PRO A 207 2.55 -37.24 6.10
C PRO A 207 1.34 -38.19 5.93
N ASN A 208 0.58 -38.41 6.99
CA ASN A 208 -0.57 -39.33 7.00
C ASN A 208 -1.89 -38.64 6.66
N VAL A 209 -1.88 -37.33 6.42
CA VAL A 209 -3.07 -36.55 6.10
C VAL A 209 -3.15 -36.38 4.59
N LEU A 210 -4.33 -36.64 4.01
CA LEU A 210 -4.56 -36.32 2.60
C LEU A 210 -4.55 -34.80 2.43
N TYR A 211 -3.46 -34.27 1.89
CA TYR A 211 -3.23 -32.84 1.70
C TYR A 211 -3.40 -32.44 0.23
N ALA A 212 -4.24 -31.43 -0.03
CA ALA A 212 -4.49 -30.89 -1.36
C ALA A 212 -4.32 -29.36 -1.35
N PRO A 213 -3.16 -28.84 -1.78
CA PRO A 213 -2.93 -27.40 -1.95
C PRO A 213 -3.34 -26.93 -3.34
N LEU A 214 -4.14 -25.87 -3.42
CA LEU A 214 -4.60 -25.28 -4.69
C LEU A 214 -4.17 -23.82 -4.81
N LEU A 215 -3.64 -23.47 -5.99
CA LEU A 215 -3.26 -22.10 -6.34
C LEU A 215 -4.49 -21.46 -6.96
N ILE A 216 -5.17 -20.62 -6.19
CA ILE A 216 -6.44 -20.04 -6.60
C ILE A 216 -6.40 -18.55 -6.35
N SER A 217 -6.66 -17.76 -7.39
CA SER A 217 -6.97 -16.34 -7.21
C SER A 217 -8.35 -16.23 -6.56
N LEU A 218 -8.53 -15.28 -5.64
CA LEU A 218 -9.82 -15.06 -4.98
C LEU A 218 -10.93 -14.74 -5.99
N GLU A 219 -10.58 -14.13 -7.12
CA GLU A 219 -11.49 -13.80 -8.21
C GLU A 219 -11.98 -15.03 -9.01
N ASP A 220 -11.29 -16.17 -8.90
CA ASP A 220 -11.53 -17.40 -9.67
C ASP A 220 -11.61 -18.63 -8.76
N ILE A 221 -12.57 -18.67 -7.83
CA ILE A 221 -12.82 -19.87 -7.02
C ILE A 221 -13.59 -20.93 -7.83
N SER A 222 -13.01 -21.43 -8.91
CA SER A 222 -13.49 -22.65 -9.55
C SER A 222 -12.88 -23.89 -8.89
N VAL A 223 -12.98 -24.02 -7.55
CA VAL A 223 -12.64 -25.29 -6.88
C VAL A 223 -13.65 -26.34 -7.35
N PRO A 224 -13.23 -27.43 -7.99
CA PRO A 224 -14.14 -28.51 -8.36
C PRO A 224 -14.99 -28.97 -7.17
N SER A 225 -16.31 -29.00 -7.36
CA SER A 225 -17.29 -29.28 -6.30
C SER A 225 -16.99 -30.56 -5.51
N PHE A 226 -16.46 -31.60 -6.18
CA PHE A 226 -16.11 -32.87 -5.54
C PHE A 226 -15.02 -32.74 -4.46
N MET A 227 -14.11 -31.75 -4.57
CA MET A 227 -13.06 -31.53 -3.56
C MET A 227 -13.59 -30.85 -2.30
N MET A 228 -14.66 -30.08 -2.46
CA MET A 228 -15.35 -29.35 -1.39
C MET A 228 -16.42 -30.21 -0.70
N GLU A 229 -17.08 -31.10 -1.44
CA GLU A 229 -18.15 -31.99 -0.96
C GLU A 229 -17.71 -33.00 0.12
N THR A 230 -16.43 -33.13 0.43
CA THR A 230 -15.94 -33.99 1.53
C THR A 230 -15.66 -33.23 2.82
N ARG A 231 -15.68 -31.91 2.80
CA ARG A 231 -15.24 -31.05 3.90
C ARG A 231 -16.37 -30.81 4.91
N ASN A 232 -16.03 -30.79 6.20
CA ASN A 232 -16.96 -30.53 7.29
C ASN A 232 -16.39 -29.59 8.37
N LEU A 233 -15.13 -29.16 8.25
CA LEU A 233 -14.53 -28.11 9.08
C LEU A 233 -13.98 -27.00 8.17
N PHE A 234 -14.48 -25.77 8.32
CA PHE A 234 -13.92 -24.59 7.68
C PHE A 234 -13.08 -23.83 8.70
N VAL A 235 -11.85 -23.49 8.35
CA VAL A 235 -10.93 -22.73 9.20
C VAL A 235 -10.33 -21.59 8.39
N THR A 236 -10.26 -20.40 8.97
CA THR A 236 -9.59 -19.25 8.35
C THR A 236 -9.13 -18.21 9.37
N ASP A 237 -8.16 -17.39 8.98
CA ASP A 237 -7.66 -16.19 9.63
C ASP A 237 -7.74 -14.96 8.70
N MET A 238 -8.66 -14.99 7.73
CA MET A 238 -8.87 -13.95 6.71
C MET A 238 -9.52 -12.66 7.22
N PHE A 239 -8.97 -12.04 8.27
CA PHE A 239 -9.50 -10.78 8.79
C PHE A 239 -8.40 -9.74 9.00
N ASP A 240 -8.75 -8.49 8.74
CA ASP A 240 -7.90 -7.33 8.96
C ASP A 240 -8.30 -6.58 10.24
N SER A 241 -7.83 -5.34 10.41
CA SER A 241 -8.16 -4.50 11.57
C SER A 241 -9.66 -4.15 11.68
N SER A 242 -10.40 -4.24 10.57
CA SER A 242 -11.85 -4.02 10.49
C SER A 242 -12.66 -5.32 10.42
N PHE A 243 -11.98 -6.47 10.52
CA PHE A 243 -12.47 -7.82 10.26
C PHE A 243 -12.74 -8.19 8.78
N PHE A 244 -13.26 -7.26 7.96
CA PHE A 244 -13.77 -7.61 6.63
C PHE A 244 -12.77 -7.52 5.47
N GLY A 245 -11.69 -6.74 5.61
CA GLY A 245 -10.88 -6.26 4.48
C GLY A 245 -10.04 -7.29 3.73
N TYR A 246 -10.10 -8.57 4.11
CA TYR A 246 -9.44 -9.68 3.41
C TYR A 246 -10.41 -10.67 2.75
N GLY A 247 -11.70 -10.33 2.66
CA GLY A 247 -12.69 -11.08 1.89
C GLY A 247 -13.24 -12.35 2.54
N ILE A 248 -13.31 -12.35 3.88
CA ILE A 248 -13.93 -13.44 4.64
C ILE A 248 -15.40 -13.66 4.25
N LEU A 249 -16.15 -12.59 3.96
CA LEU A 249 -17.57 -12.70 3.60
C LEU A 249 -17.76 -13.39 2.25
N GLU A 250 -16.98 -13.04 1.24
CA GLU A 250 -17.01 -13.70 -0.07
C GLU A 250 -16.58 -15.17 0.05
N ALA A 251 -15.48 -15.43 0.76
CA ALA A 251 -14.97 -16.78 0.99
C ALA A 251 -16.00 -17.66 1.70
N LEU A 252 -16.67 -17.15 2.73
CA LEU A 252 -17.76 -17.85 3.44
C LEU A 252 -18.96 -18.07 2.52
N HIS A 253 -19.46 -17.03 1.85
CA HIS A 253 -20.61 -17.11 0.95
C HIS A 253 -20.41 -18.16 -0.15
N HIS A 254 -19.23 -18.19 -0.78
CA HIS A 254 -18.90 -19.20 -1.78
C HIS A 254 -18.78 -20.59 -1.15
N SER A 255 -18.09 -20.72 -0.03
CA SER A 255 -17.89 -21.99 0.66
C SER A 255 -19.22 -22.60 1.11
N PHE A 256 -20.19 -21.80 1.56
CA PHE A 256 -21.50 -22.28 1.97
C PHE A 256 -22.25 -23.03 0.88
N ARG A 257 -22.17 -22.59 -0.38
CA ARG A 257 -22.85 -23.27 -1.51
C ARG A 257 -22.45 -24.73 -1.66
N VAL A 258 -21.28 -25.11 -1.11
CA VAL A 258 -20.78 -26.49 -1.17
C VAL A 258 -20.73 -27.16 0.20
N LEU A 259 -20.30 -26.46 1.26
CA LEU A 259 -20.24 -26.97 2.63
C LEU A 259 -21.62 -27.30 3.20
N MET A 260 -22.66 -26.53 2.85
CA MET A 260 -24.04 -26.74 3.33
C MET A 260 -24.71 -28.01 2.79
N LYS A 261 -24.09 -28.73 1.85
CA LYS A 261 -24.56 -30.08 1.47
C LYS A 261 -24.35 -31.11 2.59
N LYS A 262 -23.70 -30.74 3.69
CA LYS A 262 -23.47 -31.58 4.86
C LYS A 262 -24.53 -31.36 5.93
N GLU A 263 -24.98 -32.44 6.55
CA GLU A 263 -25.88 -32.40 7.71
C GLU A 263 -25.23 -31.74 8.94
N LYS A 264 -23.89 -31.80 9.05
CA LYS A 264 -23.12 -31.21 10.16
C LYS A 264 -21.80 -30.63 9.64
N PHE A 265 -21.55 -29.35 9.90
CA PHE A 265 -20.26 -28.69 9.64
C PHE A 265 -19.93 -27.70 10.77
N LYS A 266 -18.65 -27.33 10.90
CA LYS A 266 -18.17 -26.34 11.86
C LYS A 266 -17.35 -25.25 11.18
N LEU A 267 -17.48 -24.02 11.66
CA LEU A 267 -16.74 -22.84 11.20
C LEU A 267 -15.83 -22.37 12.32
N ILE A 268 -14.58 -22.05 11.99
CA ILE A 268 -13.63 -21.38 12.88
C ILE A 268 -13.04 -20.20 12.08
N PRO A 269 -13.37 -18.94 12.43
CA PRO A 269 -14.24 -18.54 13.54
C PRO A 269 -15.73 -18.84 13.34
N ALA A 270 -16.48 -18.85 14.45
CA ALA A 270 -17.93 -19.08 14.49
C ALA A 270 -18.74 -17.78 14.51
N ARG A 271 -18.22 -16.73 15.16
CA ARG A 271 -18.93 -15.45 15.36
C ARG A 271 -17.94 -14.32 15.55
N VAL A 272 -18.34 -13.10 15.21
CA VAL A 272 -17.58 -11.87 15.50
C VAL A 272 -18.48 -10.81 16.11
N ARG A 273 -17.96 -10.05 17.07
CA ARG A 273 -18.56 -8.82 17.58
C ARG A 273 -17.66 -7.65 17.27
N LEU A 274 -18.24 -6.55 16.83
CA LEU A 274 -17.52 -5.31 16.53
C LEU A 274 -17.94 -4.20 17.49
N TYR A 275 -16.95 -3.45 17.94
CA TYR A 275 -17.11 -2.35 18.86
C TYR A 275 -16.63 -1.05 18.23
N LEU A 276 -17.26 0.06 18.59
CA LEU A 276 -16.97 1.40 18.06
C LEU A 276 -16.73 2.37 19.22
N THR A 277 -15.70 3.21 19.08
CA THR A 277 -15.49 4.34 19.99
C THR A 277 -15.01 5.57 19.23
N GLY A 278 -15.50 6.74 19.62
CA GLY A 278 -15.08 8.03 19.09
C GLY A 278 -13.93 8.63 19.89
N ILE A 279 -12.91 9.12 19.19
CA ILE A 279 -11.73 9.73 19.81
C ILE A 279 -11.41 11.10 19.19
N ASP A 280 -10.63 11.88 19.93
CA ASP A 280 -9.91 13.05 19.46
C ASP A 280 -8.41 12.72 19.40
N SER A 281 -7.83 12.71 18.21
CA SER A 281 -6.40 12.57 17.99
C SER A 281 -5.90 13.40 16.81
N SER A 282 -5.33 14.58 17.09
CA SER A 282 -4.68 15.40 16.05
C SER A 282 -3.51 14.70 15.37
N ASP A 283 -2.79 13.82 16.10
CA ASP A 283 -1.63 13.10 15.55
C ASP A 283 -2.03 12.12 14.45
N LEU A 284 -3.17 11.44 14.60
CA LEU A 284 -3.77 10.60 13.56
C LEU A 284 -4.45 11.46 12.50
N TYR A 285 -5.27 12.42 12.92
CA TYR A 285 -6.13 13.20 12.03
C TYR A 285 -5.34 14.03 11.01
N ARG A 286 -4.15 14.55 11.37
CA ARG A 286 -3.26 15.28 10.44
C ARG A 286 -2.72 14.43 9.27
N ARG A 287 -2.85 13.10 9.30
CA ARG A 287 -2.52 12.26 8.14
C ARG A 287 -3.65 12.27 7.10
N TYR A 288 -4.86 12.50 7.58
CA TYR A 288 -6.05 12.57 6.76
C TYR A 288 -6.42 14.00 6.34
N ARG A 289 -6.26 14.99 7.21
CA ARG A 289 -6.71 16.37 6.96
C ARG A 289 -5.60 17.38 7.21
N TYR A 290 -5.56 18.42 6.39
CA TYR A 290 -4.76 19.61 6.64
C TYR A 290 -5.26 20.37 7.88
N GLU A 291 -4.37 20.67 8.83
CA GLU A 291 -4.70 21.36 10.09
C GLU A 291 -3.88 22.63 10.36
N ASN A 292 -2.89 22.92 9.51
CA ASN A 292 -2.05 24.10 9.71
C ASN A 292 -2.68 25.33 9.07
N ASP A 293 -2.23 26.52 9.43
CA ASP A 293 -2.50 27.73 8.66
C ASP A 293 -1.21 28.18 7.99
N ILE A 294 -1.31 28.59 6.73
CA ILE A 294 -0.19 29.18 5.99
C ILE A 294 -0.67 30.54 5.44
N PRO A 295 -0.67 31.60 6.28
CA PRO A 295 -1.25 32.90 5.95
C PRO A 295 -0.59 33.56 4.73
N ILE A 296 0.70 33.33 4.51
CA ILE A 296 1.45 33.93 3.39
C ILE A 296 0.86 33.58 2.02
N ILE A 297 0.22 32.41 1.90
CA ILE A 297 -0.53 31.99 0.71
C ILE A 297 -2.04 31.89 1.00
N LYS A 298 -2.57 32.69 1.93
CA LYS A 298 -4.01 32.73 2.30
C LYS A 298 -4.62 31.32 2.49
N LEU A 299 -3.83 30.32 2.85
CA LEU A 299 -4.28 28.96 3.09
C LEU A 299 -4.68 28.88 4.56
N VAL A 300 -5.92 29.26 4.80
CA VAL A 300 -6.57 29.44 6.09
C VAL A 300 -8.02 29.04 5.89
N ASP A 301 -8.54 28.20 6.79
CA ASP A 301 -9.91 27.67 6.80
C ASP A 301 -10.35 26.89 5.53
N ASP A 302 -9.43 26.52 4.64
CA ASP A 302 -9.76 25.65 3.50
C ASP A 302 -9.96 24.21 3.99
N CYS A 303 -11.08 23.58 3.62
CA CYS A 303 -11.24 22.15 3.87
C CYS A 303 -10.40 21.35 2.87
N VAL A 304 -9.38 20.65 3.35
CA VAL A 304 -8.47 19.85 2.53
C VAL A 304 -8.26 18.49 3.19
N THR A 305 -8.63 17.42 2.49
CA THR A 305 -8.58 16.05 2.99
C THR A 305 -7.80 15.14 2.03
N ARG A 306 -7.28 14.04 2.54
CA ARG A 306 -6.61 12.98 1.77
C ARG A 306 -7.61 12.32 0.82
N ILE A 307 -7.12 11.94 -0.35
CA ILE A 307 -7.80 11.05 -1.29
C ILE A 307 -7.87 9.65 -0.67
N TYR A 308 -9.08 9.08 -0.59
CA TYR A 308 -9.22 7.65 -0.31
C TYR A 308 -8.84 6.83 -1.54
N ASP A 309 -7.99 5.83 -1.32
CA ASP A 309 -7.49 4.86 -2.30
C ASP A 309 -8.39 3.62 -2.45
N GLY A 310 -9.54 3.60 -1.78
CA GLY A 310 -10.53 2.52 -1.82
C GLY A 310 -10.91 2.00 -0.43
N PHE A 311 -10.03 2.16 0.56
CA PHE A 311 -10.29 1.78 1.95
C PHE A 311 -10.85 2.97 2.73
N ASN A 312 -11.91 2.77 3.52
CA ASN A 312 -12.53 3.84 4.32
C ASN A 312 -11.87 4.02 5.70
N TYR A 313 -10.75 3.32 5.97
CA TYR A 313 -10.03 3.32 7.24
C TYR A 313 -8.53 3.03 7.02
N ASP A 314 -7.71 3.48 7.96
CA ASP A 314 -6.32 3.03 8.11
C ASP A 314 -6.25 1.92 9.18
N SER A 315 -5.24 1.05 9.11
CA SER A 315 -4.94 0.07 10.16
C SER A 315 -3.81 0.60 11.04
N GLU A 316 -4.12 0.94 12.29
CA GLU A 316 -3.16 1.61 13.18
C GLU A 316 -3.13 0.98 14.57
N ILE A 317 -1.96 1.00 15.19
CA ILE A 317 -1.83 0.76 16.63
C ILE A 317 -2.08 2.12 17.31
N TYR A 318 -3.35 2.47 17.50
CA TYR A 318 -3.74 3.83 17.92
C TYR A 318 -3.10 4.25 19.25
N GLN A 319 -2.75 3.28 20.11
CA GLN A 319 -2.08 3.53 21.39
C GLN A 319 -0.67 4.12 21.25
N TRP A 320 -0.06 4.09 20.06
CA TRP A 320 1.20 4.78 19.77
C TRP A 320 1.04 6.29 19.64
N TYR A 321 -0.19 6.77 19.50
CA TYR A 321 -0.52 8.17 19.30
C TYR A 321 -1.10 8.78 20.57
N LYS A 322 -1.06 10.11 20.66
CA LYS A 322 -1.82 10.83 21.67
C LYS A 322 -3.28 10.89 21.23
N TYR A 323 -4.18 10.51 22.13
CA TYR A 323 -5.62 10.57 21.88
C TYR A 323 -6.39 10.80 23.18
N LYS A 324 -7.64 11.23 23.03
CA LYS A 324 -8.64 11.32 24.11
C LYS A 324 -9.89 10.58 23.67
N THR A 325 -10.33 9.60 24.45
CA THR A 325 -11.63 8.96 24.24
C THR A 325 -12.74 9.94 24.56
N LEU A 326 -13.64 10.17 23.60
CA LEU A 326 -14.72 11.14 23.73
C LEU A 326 -16.10 10.51 23.88
N THR A 327 -16.31 9.31 23.37
CA THR A 327 -17.58 8.58 23.49
C THR A 327 -17.43 7.34 24.35
N GLU A 328 -18.56 6.78 24.77
CA GLU A 328 -18.59 5.38 25.19
C GLU A 328 -18.11 4.44 24.06
N THR A 329 -17.69 3.24 24.46
CA THR A 329 -17.49 2.12 23.54
C THR A 329 -18.75 1.28 23.50
N ILE A 330 -19.33 1.08 22.31
CA ILE A 330 -20.52 0.25 22.14
C ILE A 330 -20.25 -0.92 21.21
N GLU A 331 -20.93 -2.03 21.44
CA GLU A 331 -21.12 -3.06 20.42
C GLU A 331 -22.11 -2.52 19.39
N PHE A 332 -21.71 -2.47 18.11
CA PHE A 332 -22.58 -2.00 17.03
C PHE A 332 -22.92 -3.09 16.02
N MET A 333 -22.22 -4.22 16.06
CA MET A 333 -22.44 -5.35 15.17
C MET A 333 -22.08 -6.67 15.85
N ASP A 334 -22.90 -7.67 15.61
CA ASP A 334 -22.76 -9.02 16.14
C ASP A 334 -23.15 -10.01 15.04
N ILE A 335 -22.15 -10.67 14.45
CA ILE A 335 -22.31 -11.51 13.28
C ILE A 335 -22.10 -12.96 13.67
N ASN A 336 -23.16 -13.75 13.57
CA ASN A 336 -23.05 -15.20 13.54
C ASN A 336 -22.61 -15.63 12.14
N LEU A 337 -21.40 -16.19 11.99
CA LEU A 337 -20.89 -16.56 10.67
C LEU A 337 -21.65 -17.75 10.08
N TYR A 338 -22.42 -18.50 10.87
CA TYR A 338 -23.35 -19.52 10.36
C TYR A 338 -24.61 -18.94 9.71
N ASP A 339 -24.92 -17.65 9.91
CA ASP A 339 -26.07 -16.98 9.30
C ASP A 339 -25.73 -16.51 7.89
N ILE A 340 -26.04 -17.36 6.93
CA ILE A 340 -25.75 -17.11 5.51
C ILE A 340 -26.52 -15.92 4.97
N GLU A 341 -27.77 -15.73 5.42
CA GLU A 341 -28.56 -14.60 4.94
C GLU A 341 -27.91 -13.29 5.39
N ASN A 342 -27.46 -13.23 6.66
CA ASN A 342 -26.73 -12.08 7.16
C ASN A 342 -25.38 -11.88 6.45
N VAL A 343 -24.60 -12.94 6.24
CA VAL A 343 -23.33 -12.88 5.47
C VAL A 343 -23.56 -12.39 4.04
N THR A 344 -24.59 -12.89 3.35
CA THR A 344 -24.96 -12.45 2.01
C THR A 344 -25.38 -10.98 2.00
N GLN A 345 -26.19 -10.54 2.97
CA GLN A 345 -26.62 -9.14 3.07
C GLN A 345 -25.45 -8.17 3.27
N LEU A 346 -24.48 -8.55 4.13
CA LEU A 346 -23.25 -7.81 4.36
C LEU A 346 -22.39 -7.73 3.09
N MET A 347 -22.16 -8.88 2.43
CA MET A 347 -21.38 -8.98 1.19
C MET A 347 -21.99 -8.17 0.05
N MET A 348 -23.32 -8.17 -0.08
CA MET A 348 -24.02 -7.40 -1.12
C MET A 348 -24.12 -5.89 -0.80
N GLY A 349 -23.58 -5.43 0.34
CA GLY A 349 -23.63 -4.02 0.75
C GLY A 349 -25.03 -3.53 1.13
N SER A 350 -25.96 -4.45 1.41
CA SER A 350 -27.35 -4.12 1.77
C SER A 350 -27.53 -3.88 3.27
N TRP A 351 -26.56 -4.28 4.09
CA TRP A 351 -26.56 -4.03 5.52
C TRP A 351 -26.33 -2.54 5.84
N CYS A 352 -27.18 -1.99 6.69
CA CYS A 352 -27.03 -0.63 7.18
C CYS A 352 -27.74 -0.43 8.52
N ASN A 353 -27.02 0.08 9.52
CA ASN A 353 -27.54 0.35 10.86
C ASN A 353 -27.22 1.77 11.33
N GLU A 354 -28.09 2.32 12.17
CA GLU A 354 -27.80 3.51 12.95
C GLU A 354 -27.05 3.11 14.24
N VAL A 355 -26.00 3.86 14.56
CA VAL A 355 -25.07 3.62 15.66
C VAL A 355 -25.00 4.90 16.50
N PRO A 356 -25.80 5.00 17.58
CA PRO A 356 -25.78 6.14 18.48
C PRO A 356 -24.58 6.03 19.44
N LEU A 357 -23.77 7.07 19.53
CA LEU A 357 -22.65 7.16 20.48
C LEU A 357 -22.92 8.27 21.50
N LEU A 358 -22.94 7.93 22.79
CA LEU A 358 -22.99 8.92 23.86
C LEU A 358 -21.60 9.53 24.10
N ALA A 359 -21.51 10.85 24.02
CA ALA A 359 -20.31 11.59 24.40
C ALA A 359 -20.14 11.54 25.92
N ILE A 360 -19.02 11.00 26.38
CA ILE A 360 -18.65 10.92 27.80
C ILE A 360 -17.71 12.06 28.19
N ALA A 361 -17.06 12.70 27.21
CA ALA A 361 -16.18 13.84 27.42
C ALA A 361 -16.36 14.89 26.32
N GLU A 362 -16.01 16.14 26.65
CA GLU A 362 -15.95 17.23 25.67
C GLU A 362 -14.69 17.16 24.81
N GLY A 363 -14.78 17.59 23.54
CA GLY A 363 -13.64 17.65 22.62
C GLY A 363 -14.05 17.70 21.16
N ASN A 364 -13.07 17.54 20.26
CA ASN A 364 -13.31 17.52 18.82
C ASN A 364 -13.23 16.08 18.32
N LEU A 365 -14.39 15.45 18.13
CA LEU A 365 -14.48 14.12 17.56
C LEU A 365 -13.96 14.16 16.12
N ASN A 366 -12.85 13.48 15.85
CA ASN A 366 -12.18 13.50 14.53
C ASN A 366 -11.90 12.10 13.98
N CYS A 367 -11.88 11.07 14.83
CA CYS A 367 -11.71 9.68 14.44
C CYS A 367 -12.72 8.77 15.14
N LEU A 368 -13.10 7.68 14.46
CA LEU A 368 -13.77 6.53 15.04
C LEU A 368 -12.82 5.34 14.99
N LEU A 369 -12.67 4.63 16.10
CA LEU A 369 -11.92 3.39 16.17
C LEU A 369 -12.87 2.21 16.18
N VAL A 370 -12.57 1.20 15.36
CA VAL A 370 -13.25 -0.09 15.38
C VAL A 370 -12.30 -1.15 15.93
N CYS A 371 -12.81 -1.95 16.85
CA CYS A 371 -12.19 -3.19 17.29
C CYS A 371 -13.24 -4.32 17.31
N TYR A 372 -12.81 -5.52 17.69
CA TYR A 372 -13.56 -6.74 17.59
C TYR A 372 -13.18 -7.79 18.64
N GLU A 373 -14.12 -8.72 18.80
CA GLU A 373 -13.92 -10.01 19.43
C GLU A 373 -14.33 -11.10 18.45
N ILE A 374 -13.44 -12.04 18.20
CA ILE A 374 -13.64 -13.17 17.31
C ILE A 374 -13.79 -14.43 18.17
N TYR A 375 -14.97 -15.02 18.10
CA TYR A 375 -15.31 -16.25 18.79
C TYR A 375 -14.94 -17.42 17.87
N LEU A 376 -13.88 -18.14 18.21
CA LEU A 376 -13.45 -19.32 17.47
C LEU A 376 -14.43 -20.48 17.70
N ASP A 377 -14.94 -20.58 18.92
CA ASP A 377 -16.07 -21.42 19.34
C ASP A 377 -16.81 -20.74 20.51
N ASP A 378 -17.65 -21.48 21.23
CA ASP A 378 -18.44 -20.95 22.35
C ASP A 378 -17.59 -20.55 23.58
N GLU A 379 -16.33 -21.00 23.66
CA GLU A 379 -15.46 -20.81 24.83
C GLU A 379 -14.20 -19.99 24.52
N ILE A 380 -13.72 -20.03 23.28
CA ILE A 380 -12.42 -19.48 22.86
C ILE A 380 -12.62 -18.20 22.06
N VAL A 381 -12.07 -17.10 22.57
CA VAL A 381 -12.20 -15.75 21.99
C VAL A 381 -10.84 -15.11 21.78
N ILE A 382 -10.66 -14.52 20.60
CA ILE A 382 -9.53 -13.63 20.25
C ILE A 382 -10.06 -12.20 20.22
N SER A 383 -9.29 -11.21 20.70
CA SER A 383 -9.75 -9.82 20.77
C SER A 383 -8.63 -8.83 20.44
N ASN A 384 -8.99 -7.76 19.72
CA ASN A 384 -8.18 -6.53 19.59
C ASN A 384 -8.76 -5.35 20.38
N ALA A 385 -9.51 -5.63 21.46
CA ALA A 385 -10.20 -4.63 22.26
C ALA A 385 -9.28 -3.55 22.87
N PHE A 386 -9.89 -2.41 23.18
CA PHE A 386 -9.22 -1.16 23.54
C PHE A 386 -8.36 -1.23 24.82
N ASP A 387 -8.62 -2.20 25.70
CA ASP A 387 -8.16 -2.19 27.09
C ASP A 387 -6.81 -2.90 27.31
N LYS A 388 -6.28 -3.57 26.29
CA LYS A 388 -5.06 -4.37 26.38
C LYS A 388 -4.05 -3.92 25.32
N LEU A 389 -3.03 -3.16 25.73
CA LEU A 389 -1.81 -3.04 24.94
C LEU A 389 -1.02 -4.35 25.08
N ASP A 390 -1.44 -5.36 24.34
CA ASP A 390 -0.68 -6.61 24.24
C ASP A 390 0.22 -6.55 23.01
N LEU A 391 1.51 -6.26 23.22
CA LEU A 391 2.50 -6.26 22.14
C LEU A 391 2.70 -7.67 21.53
N GLU A 392 2.20 -8.74 22.19
CA GLU A 392 2.17 -10.11 21.67
C GLU A 392 0.93 -10.39 20.81
N VAL A 393 -0.07 -9.52 20.84
CA VAL A 393 -1.27 -9.60 20.01
C VAL A 393 -1.30 -8.35 19.16
N CYS A 394 -0.51 -8.37 18.09
CA CYS A 394 -0.26 -7.22 17.24
C CYS A 394 -1.52 -6.80 16.49
N ASN A 395 -2.35 -6.04 17.18
CA ASN A 395 -3.72 -5.83 16.81
C ASN A 395 -3.89 -4.36 16.46
N GLU A 396 -3.73 -4.08 15.18
CA GLU A 396 -4.17 -2.83 14.58
C GLU A 396 -5.69 -2.70 14.76
N GLN A 397 -6.14 -1.48 15.01
CA GLN A 397 -7.54 -1.09 15.00
C GLN A 397 -7.82 -0.36 13.69
N ALA A 398 -9.03 -0.51 13.16
CA ALA A 398 -9.44 0.28 12.01
C ALA A 398 -9.77 1.70 12.48
N VAL A 399 -9.08 2.68 11.91
CA VAL A 399 -9.26 4.11 12.19
C VAL A 399 -10.01 4.75 11.04
N HIS A 400 -11.27 5.12 11.29
CA HIS A 400 -12.07 5.91 10.38
C HIS A 400 -11.92 7.40 10.70
N TYR A 401 -11.47 8.18 9.73
CA TYR A 401 -11.37 9.63 9.89
C TYR A 401 -12.67 10.31 9.49
N LEU A 402 -13.15 11.23 10.32
CA LEU A 402 -14.30 12.05 9.96
C LEU A 402 -13.87 13.11 8.97
N ARG A 403 -14.65 13.29 7.90
CA ARG A 403 -14.38 14.34 6.90
C ARG A 403 -14.29 15.72 7.55
N HIS A 404 -15.14 15.97 8.55
CA HIS A 404 -15.15 17.17 9.36
C HIS A 404 -15.17 16.79 10.84
N PRO A 405 -14.32 17.42 11.68
CA PRO A 405 -14.40 17.19 13.11
C PRO A 405 -15.72 17.74 13.66
N ILE A 406 -16.24 17.08 14.69
CA ILE A 406 -17.49 17.45 15.34
C ILE A 406 -17.15 17.88 16.77
N GLU A 407 -17.44 19.13 17.10
CA GLU A 407 -17.33 19.59 18.49
C GLU A 407 -18.48 18.97 19.29
N ILE A 408 -18.14 18.24 20.35
CA ILE A 408 -19.11 17.52 21.18
C ILE A 408 -18.91 17.86 22.66
N LYS A 409 -20.01 17.85 23.42
CA LYS A 409 -20.04 18.02 24.88
C LYS A 409 -20.44 16.70 25.54
N SER A 410 -20.02 16.52 26.79
CA SER A 410 -20.45 15.38 27.59
C SER A 410 -21.99 15.36 27.69
N GLY A 411 -22.60 14.22 27.38
CA GLY A 411 -24.05 14.02 27.30
C GLY A 411 -24.65 14.15 25.90
N ASP A 412 -23.90 14.65 24.91
CA ASP A 412 -24.37 14.68 23.52
C ASP A 412 -24.50 13.25 22.95
N VAL A 413 -25.47 13.03 22.07
CA VAL A 413 -25.63 11.75 21.35
C VAL A 413 -25.40 11.99 19.85
N ILE A 414 -24.36 11.35 19.31
CA ILE A 414 -23.98 11.46 17.91
C ILE A 414 -24.41 10.17 17.21
N VAL A 415 -25.22 10.28 16.15
CA VAL A 415 -25.73 9.11 15.43
C VAL A 415 -25.00 8.96 14.10
N PHE A 416 -24.26 7.86 13.97
CA PHE A 416 -23.64 7.44 12.72
C PHE A 416 -24.51 6.41 12.00
N LYS A 417 -24.43 6.38 10.68
CA LYS A 417 -24.94 5.32 9.83
C LYS A 417 -23.76 4.46 9.41
N ALA A 418 -23.71 3.23 9.92
CA ALA A 418 -22.75 2.22 9.54
C ALA A 418 -23.28 1.44 8.33
N MET A 419 -22.43 1.17 7.35
CA MET A 419 -22.78 0.41 6.14
C MET A 419 -21.58 -0.36 5.60
N MET A 420 -21.85 -1.43 4.84
CA MET A 420 -20.83 -2.14 4.08
C MET A 420 -20.76 -1.60 2.65
N THR A 421 -19.55 -1.30 2.16
CA THR A 421 -19.30 -0.88 0.77
C THR A 421 -18.27 -1.84 0.18
N GLY A 422 -18.75 -2.85 -0.56
CA GLY A 422 -17.93 -4.03 -0.86
C GLY A 422 -17.51 -4.72 0.43
N GLU A 423 -16.21 -4.94 0.60
CA GLU A 423 -15.63 -5.59 1.79
C GLU A 423 -15.18 -4.60 2.87
N HIS A 424 -15.63 -3.34 2.79
CA HIS A 424 -15.18 -2.30 3.71
C HIS A 424 -16.33 -1.69 4.50
N LEU A 425 -16.14 -1.61 5.80
CA LEU A 425 -17.02 -0.87 6.70
C LEU A 425 -16.90 0.63 6.44
N LYS A 426 -18.02 1.35 6.50
CA LYS A 426 -18.08 2.79 6.33
C LYS A 426 -19.04 3.41 7.33
N PHE A 427 -18.63 4.53 7.91
CA PHE A 427 -19.45 5.36 8.77
C PHE A 427 -19.74 6.69 8.10
N THR A 428 -21.00 7.13 8.16
CA THR A 428 -21.46 8.44 7.69
C THR A 428 -22.30 9.08 8.78
N LEU A 429 -22.26 10.40 8.93
CA LEU A 429 -23.05 11.05 9.98
C LEU A 429 -24.53 11.11 9.53
N ARG A 430 -25.50 10.80 10.42
CA ARG A 430 -26.92 10.72 10.03
C ARG A 430 -27.46 12.00 9.36
N ASN A 431 -27.02 13.16 9.84
CA ASN A 431 -27.41 14.48 9.31
C ASN A 431 -26.30 15.12 8.47
N GLU A 432 -25.37 14.33 7.93
CA GLU A 432 -24.22 14.85 7.19
C GLU A 432 -24.66 15.77 6.04
N GLU A 433 -25.67 15.40 5.26
CA GLU A 433 -26.16 16.24 4.15
C GLU A 433 -26.73 17.58 4.61
N GLN A 434 -27.45 17.62 5.74
CA GLN A 434 -27.99 18.85 6.31
C GLN A 434 -26.91 19.73 6.96
N MET A 435 -25.87 19.12 7.54
CA MET A 435 -24.71 19.84 8.08
C MET A 435 -23.80 20.35 6.96
N VAL A 436 -23.58 19.54 5.91
CA VAL A 436 -22.80 19.90 4.72
C VAL A 436 -23.49 21.03 3.96
N ALA A 437 -24.81 20.97 3.77
CA ALA A 437 -25.56 22.05 3.14
C ALA A 437 -25.51 23.39 3.91
N ASN A 438 -25.32 23.36 5.23
CA ASN A 438 -25.38 24.54 6.08
C ASN A 438 -24.01 25.08 6.56
N GLN A 439 -22.94 24.27 6.55
CA GLN A 439 -21.64 24.65 7.13
C GLN A 439 -20.39 24.22 6.34
N TYR A 440 -20.44 23.18 5.50
CA TYR A 440 -19.22 22.61 4.92
C TYR A 440 -19.15 22.79 3.40
N ARG A 441 -18.14 23.56 2.94
CA ARG A 441 -17.76 23.62 1.52
C ARG A 441 -17.25 22.24 1.07
N ASP A 442 -17.40 21.91 -0.20
CA ASP A 442 -16.71 20.76 -0.80
C ASP A 442 -15.21 20.83 -0.49
N CYS A 443 -14.70 19.82 0.22
CA CYS A 443 -13.27 19.74 0.53
C CYS A 443 -12.45 19.45 -0.72
N PHE A 444 -11.27 20.06 -0.82
CA PHE A 444 -10.26 19.66 -1.79
C PHE A 444 -9.66 18.32 -1.40
N LEU A 445 -9.51 17.43 -2.37
CA LEU A 445 -8.89 16.13 -2.19
C LEU A 445 -7.43 16.20 -2.66
N LEU A 446 -6.50 15.88 -1.76
CA LEU A 446 -5.06 15.85 -2.06
C LEU A 446 -4.46 14.47 -1.80
N THR A 447 -3.30 14.22 -2.41
CA THR A 447 -2.53 13.00 -2.11
C THR A 447 -2.01 13.02 -0.67
N GLU A 448 -1.78 11.85 -0.08
CA GLU A 448 -1.24 11.71 1.29
C GLU A 448 0.10 12.44 1.42
N GLU A 449 1.01 12.20 0.48
CA GLU A 449 1.87 13.19 -0.19
C GLU A 449 1.86 14.62 0.34
N ALA A 450 0.92 15.37 -0.24
CA ALA A 450 0.75 16.78 -0.05
C ALA A 450 0.15 17.12 1.32
N ILE A 451 -0.72 16.26 1.88
CA ILE A 451 -1.30 16.47 3.21
C ILE A 451 -0.20 16.43 4.28
N ILE A 452 0.63 15.38 4.27
CA ILE A 452 1.73 15.23 5.23
C ILE A 452 2.74 16.37 5.06
N PHE A 453 3.09 16.72 3.82
CA PHE A 453 3.97 17.87 3.53
C PHE A 453 3.44 19.16 4.15
N LEU A 454 2.16 19.49 3.95
CA LEU A 454 1.55 20.71 4.45
C LEU A 454 1.40 20.71 5.98
N ASN A 455 1.26 19.52 6.58
CA ASN A 455 1.11 19.37 8.02
C ASN A 455 2.43 19.35 8.81
N ASP A 456 3.57 19.14 8.15
CA ASP A 456 4.88 19.28 8.78
C ASP A 456 5.23 20.77 8.99
N LYS A 457 4.86 21.30 10.16
CA LYS A 457 5.13 22.69 10.57
C LYS A 457 6.61 23.06 10.48
N LYS A 458 7.52 22.13 10.80
CA LYS A 458 8.97 22.41 10.80
C LYS A 458 9.49 22.50 9.38
N TRP A 459 9.08 21.56 8.53
CA TRP A 459 9.43 21.56 7.12
C TRP A 459 8.87 22.79 6.39
N VAL A 460 7.57 23.07 6.54
CA VAL A 460 6.90 24.25 5.98
C VAL A 460 7.62 25.53 6.40
N LYS A 461 7.90 25.71 7.69
CA LYS A 461 8.62 26.88 8.18
C LYS A 461 10.01 27.01 7.55
N CYS A 462 10.79 25.92 7.54
CA CYS A 462 12.13 25.93 6.94
C CYS A 462 12.07 26.32 5.46
N LEU A 463 11.06 25.84 4.72
CA LEU A 463 10.89 26.15 3.32
C LEU A 463 10.55 27.63 3.09
N LEU A 464 9.67 28.20 3.93
CA LEU A 464 9.34 29.63 3.90
C LEU A 464 10.56 30.51 4.23
N ASP A 465 11.34 30.13 5.25
CA ASP A 465 12.58 30.82 5.63
C ASP A 465 13.63 30.80 4.49
N LEU A 466 13.63 29.75 3.66
CA LEU A 466 14.47 29.68 2.45
C LEU A 466 13.93 30.56 1.32
N CYS A 467 12.62 30.64 1.13
CA CYS A 467 12.01 31.55 0.16
C CYS A 467 12.36 33.02 0.46
N ASP A 468 12.47 33.40 1.73
CA ASP A 468 12.86 34.77 2.14
C ASP A 468 14.30 35.15 1.79
N LYS A 469 15.16 34.17 1.47
CA LYS A 469 16.54 34.41 1.02
C LYS A 469 16.65 34.64 -0.49
N VAL A 470 15.56 34.44 -1.24
CA VAL A 470 15.51 34.72 -2.68
C VAL A 470 15.30 36.22 -2.88
N SER A 471 16.16 36.86 -3.69
CA SER A 471 16.08 38.30 -3.92
C SER A 471 14.88 38.68 -4.80
N ASP A 472 14.05 39.60 -4.29
CA ASP A 472 12.91 40.19 -5.00
C ASP A 472 13.34 41.17 -6.11
N GLU A 473 14.58 41.65 -6.11
CA GLU A 473 15.09 42.66 -7.07
C GLU A 473 15.26 42.08 -8.49
N THR A 474 15.42 40.76 -8.60
CA THR A 474 15.65 40.10 -9.88
C THR A 474 14.67 38.96 -10.11
N LYS A 475 14.03 38.95 -11.29
CA LYS A 475 13.16 37.85 -11.68
C LYS A 475 13.99 36.57 -11.82
N SER A 476 13.74 35.63 -10.90
CA SER A 476 14.33 34.29 -10.88
C SER A 476 13.42 33.26 -11.54
N TYR A 477 14.02 32.15 -11.99
CA TYR A 477 13.35 30.99 -12.55
C TYR A 477 13.52 29.80 -11.60
N ILE A 478 12.41 29.26 -11.11
CA ILE A 478 12.35 28.24 -10.08
C ILE A 478 11.71 26.96 -10.62
N ALA A 479 12.30 25.82 -10.32
CA ALA A 479 11.72 24.51 -10.56
C ALA A 479 11.31 23.90 -9.22
N ASP A 480 10.03 23.62 -9.03
CA ASP A 480 9.49 23.05 -7.80
C ASP A 480 9.02 21.61 -8.02
N PHE A 481 9.74 20.68 -7.40
CA PHE A 481 9.55 19.23 -7.43
C PHE A 481 9.00 18.67 -6.11
N CYS A 482 8.56 19.53 -5.19
CA CYS A 482 7.94 19.08 -3.95
C CYS A 482 6.56 18.46 -4.21
N SER A 483 6.12 17.59 -3.30
CA SER A 483 4.81 16.93 -3.29
C SER A 483 3.66 17.95 -3.30
N PHE A 484 3.91 19.15 -2.77
CA PHE A 484 3.09 20.33 -2.91
C PHE A 484 3.94 21.58 -3.18
N PRO A 485 3.61 22.44 -4.16
CA PRO A 485 4.50 23.51 -4.63
C PRO A 485 4.43 24.79 -3.76
N LEU A 486 4.60 24.65 -2.44
CA LEU A 486 4.48 25.77 -1.51
C LEU A 486 5.53 26.86 -1.79
N ALA A 487 6.79 26.48 -1.98
CA ALA A 487 7.85 27.43 -2.32
C ALA A 487 7.57 28.12 -3.65
N GLY A 488 7.14 27.36 -4.66
CA GLY A 488 6.70 27.88 -5.94
C GLY A 488 5.59 28.92 -5.80
N LEU A 489 4.53 28.64 -5.04
CA LEU A 489 3.43 29.58 -4.82
C LEU A 489 3.89 30.88 -4.15
N VAL A 490 4.72 30.78 -3.11
CA VAL A 490 5.26 31.95 -2.39
C VAL A 490 6.14 32.80 -3.31
N LEU A 491 7.04 32.18 -4.09
CA LEU A 491 7.96 32.87 -4.97
C LEU A 491 7.25 33.44 -6.22
N ALA A 492 6.23 32.76 -6.74
CA ALA A 492 5.38 33.29 -7.81
C ALA A 492 4.61 34.54 -7.34
N LYS A 493 4.11 34.55 -6.10
CA LYS A 493 3.47 35.72 -5.48
C LYS A 493 4.41 36.92 -5.38
N ARG A 494 5.72 36.68 -5.28
CA ARG A 494 6.79 37.70 -5.30
C ARG A 494 7.26 38.09 -6.71
N GLY A 495 6.63 37.57 -7.77
CA GLY A 495 6.90 37.95 -9.16
C GLY A 495 7.90 37.05 -9.91
N HIS A 496 8.35 35.96 -9.30
CA HIS A 496 9.29 35.03 -9.95
C HIS A 496 8.58 34.04 -10.90
N GLN A 497 9.33 33.49 -11.86
CA GLN A 497 8.81 32.44 -12.77
C GLN A 497 8.97 31.07 -12.13
N VAL A 498 7.92 30.26 -12.13
CA VAL A 498 7.89 28.94 -11.50
C VAL A 498 7.49 27.87 -12.50
N TYR A 499 8.19 26.75 -12.46
CA TYR A 499 7.90 25.50 -13.15
C TYR A 499 7.43 24.49 -12.11
N TYR A 500 6.14 24.18 -12.08
CA TYR A 500 5.57 23.21 -11.14
C TYR A 500 5.40 21.85 -11.84
N PHE A 501 6.05 20.82 -11.30
CA PHE A 501 6.00 19.46 -11.80
C PHE A 501 4.96 18.63 -11.03
N TYR A 502 3.74 18.52 -11.56
CA TYR A 502 2.66 17.84 -10.86
C TYR A 502 2.56 16.36 -11.25
N THR A 503 2.22 15.52 -10.27
CA THR A 503 1.96 14.08 -10.45
C THR A 503 0.47 13.76 -10.47
N ASP A 504 -0.36 14.58 -9.82
CA ASP A 504 -1.81 14.37 -9.67
C ASP A 504 -2.62 15.63 -10.04
N ASN A 505 -3.68 15.45 -10.83
CA ASN A 505 -4.55 16.54 -11.29
C ASN A 505 -5.41 17.15 -10.17
N ARG A 506 -5.67 16.42 -9.08
CA ARG A 506 -6.42 16.92 -7.92
C ARG A 506 -5.57 17.89 -7.11
N ASN A 507 -4.28 17.59 -6.92
CA ASN A 507 -3.32 18.53 -6.36
C ASN A 507 -3.25 19.81 -7.20
N LEU A 508 -3.21 19.68 -8.54
CA LEU A 508 -3.23 20.82 -9.45
C LEU A 508 -4.48 21.70 -9.28
N LYS A 509 -5.68 21.12 -9.19
CA LYS A 509 -6.93 21.89 -8.97
C LYS A 509 -6.88 22.73 -7.70
N PHE A 510 -6.31 22.18 -6.62
CA PHE A 510 -6.17 22.93 -5.37
C PHE A 510 -5.11 24.04 -5.47
N VAL A 511 -3.99 23.78 -6.15
CA VAL A 511 -2.99 24.81 -6.46
C VAL A 511 -3.60 25.95 -7.26
N GLU A 512 -4.42 25.67 -8.27
CA GLU A 512 -5.15 26.70 -9.03
C GLU A 512 -6.11 27.53 -8.16
N HIS A 513 -6.80 26.89 -7.21
CA HIS A 513 -7.65 27.58 -6.23
C HIS A 513 -6.82 28.57 -5.41
N LEU A 514 -5.66 28.16 -4.91
CA LEU A 514 -4.77 29.04 -4.14
C LEU A 514 -4.20 30.17 -4.99
N ILE A 515 -3.88 29.94 -6.26
CA ILE A 515 -3.44 30.98 -7.19
C ILE A 515 -4.51 32.07 -7.32
N ARG A 516 -5.79 31.67 -7.54
CA ARG A 516 -6.91 32.61 -7.61
C ARG A 516 -7.13 33.33 -6.29
N LYS A 517 -7.14 32.60 -5.16
CA LYS A 517 -7.34 33.16 -3.81
C LYS A 517 -6.27 34.21 -3.45
N ASN A 518 -5.03 34.00 -3.89
CA ASN A 518 -3.89 34.88 -3.63
C ASN A 518 -3.63 35.95 -4.69
N GLU A 519 -4.44 36.00 -5.75
CA GLU A 519 -4.23 36.93 -6.87
C GLU A 519 -2.83 36.79 -7.49
N ILE A 520 -2.29 35.57 -7.52
CA ILE A 520 -1.01 35.27 -8.15
C ILE A 520 -1.22 35.29 -9.67
N ASP A 521 -0.36 35.99 -10.41
CA ASP A 521 -0.41 35.99 -11.87
C ASP A 521 -0.10 34.57 -12.40
N ILE A 522 -1.13 33.91 -12.92
CA ILE A 522 -1.04 32.55 -13.47
C ILE A 522 0.06 32.40 -14.54
N ARG A 523 0.42 33.49 -15.25
CA ARG A 523 1.48 33.47 -16.28
C ARG A 523 2.88 33.25 -15.68
N LEU A 524 3.03 33.49 -14.38
CA LEU A 524 4.26 33.23 -13.65
C LEU A 524 4.43 31.75 -13.33
N ILE A 525 3.38 30.93 -13.42
CA ILE A 525 3.43 29.50 -13.10
C ILE A 525 3.18 28.69 -14.36
N LYS A 526 4.14 27.83 -14.71
CA LYS A 526 3.99 26.87 -15.79
C LYS A 526 3.81 25.47 -15.20
N PHE A 527 2.64 24.89 -15.45
CA PHE A 527 2.32 23.53 -15.06
C PHE A 527 2.91 22.54 -16.05
N ILE A 528 3.64 21.57 -15.53
CA ILE A 528 4.31 20.54 -16.33
C ILE A 528 3.96 19.21 -15.67
N ALA A 529 3.38 18.29 -16.43
CA ALA A 529 3.16 16.95 -15.89
C ALA A 529 4.53 16.30 -15.64
N TYR A 530 4.71 15.61 -14.51
CA TYR A 530 6.02 15.11 -14.08
C TYR A 530 6.72 14.24 -15.15
N TYR A 531 5.99 13.43 -15.90
CA TYR A 531 6.54 12.61 -16.98
C TYR A 531 7.15 13.42 -18.15
N GLN A 532 6.78 14.70 -18.30
CA GLN A 532 7.33 15.60 -19.32
C GLN A 532 8.61 16.30 -18.86
N TYR A 533 9.00 16.17 -17.59
CA TYR A 533 10.12 16.92 -17.03
C TYR A 533 11.45 16.74 -17.80
N PRO A 534 11.87 15.54 -18.23
CA PRO A 534 13.18 15.37 -18.85
C PRO A 534 13.31 16.17 -20.15
N ASN A 535 12.25 16.16 -20.95
CA ASN A 535 12.19 16.89 -22.22
C ASN A 535 12.04 18.40 -22.01
N PHE A 536 11.28 18.80 -21.00
CA PHE A 536 11.15 20.21 -20.66
C PHE A 536 12.49 20.82 -20.23
N ILE A 537 13.19 20.17 -19.31
CA ILE A 537 14.45 20.65 -18.76
C ILE A 537 15.56 20.67 -19.81
N SER A 538 15.61 19.68 -20.71
CA SER A 538 16.63 19.64 -21.78
C SER A 538 16.57 20.85 -22.71
N ASN A 539 15.41 21.49 -22.82
CA ASN A 539 15.19 22.68 -23.64
C ASN A 539 15.23 24.00 -22.83
N LEU A 540 15.39 23.91 -21.51
CA LEU A 540 15.36 25.07 -20.63
C LEU A 540 16.69 25.81 -20.71
N LYS A 541 16.65 27.11 -21.01
CA LYS A 541 17.86 27.93 -21.18
C LYS A 541 18.41 28.50 -19.88
N ARG A 542 17.55 28.67 -18.88
CA ARG A 542 17.87 29.31 -17.61
C ARG A 542 17.02 28.74 -16.50
N LEU A 543 17.68 28.48 -15.39
CA LEU A 543 17.08 28.15 -14.12
C LEU A 543 17.99 28.70 -13.02
N ASP A 544 17.41 29.35 -12.02
CA ASP A 544 18.16 29.95 -10.92
C ASP A 544 18.04 29.12 -9.64
N TYR A 545 16.87 28.51 -9.38
CA TYR A 545 16.62 27.69 -8.18
C TYR A 545 15.91 26.37 -8.50
N VAL A 546 16.28 25.31 -7.78
CA VAL A 546 15.58 24.02 -7.73
C VAL A 546 15.13 23.77 -6.31
N VAL A 547 13.86 23.45 -6.13
CA VAL A 547 13.27 23.04 -4.85
C VAL A 547 12.80 21.60 -4.99
N PHE A 548 13.23 20.73 -4.10
CA PHE A 548 12.80 19.32 -4.10
C PHE A 548 12.87 18.72 -2.70
N GLU A 549 12.09 17.67 -2.47
CA GLU A 549 12.19 16.84 -1.28
C GLU A 549 13.16 15.69 -1.54
N PRO A 550 14.26 15.55 -0.77
CA PRO A 550 15.24 14.50 -1.02
C PRO A 550 14.83 13.11 -0.51
N VAL A 551 13.76 13.01 0.28
CA VAL A 551 13.32 11.76 0.92
C VAL A 551 11.83 11.52 0.64
N HIS A 552 11.47 10.29 0.30
CA HIS A 552 10.10 9.81 0.21
C HIS A 552 9.48 9.61 1.60
N GLN A 553 8.15 9.45 1.68
CA GLN A 553 7.47 9.20 2.96
C GLN A 553 7.87 7.87 3.60
N ASP A 554 8.26 6.89 2.80
CA ASP A 554 8.79 5.59 3.27
C ASP A 554 10.23 5.67 3.81
N GLY A 555 10.83 6.86 3.83
CA GLY A 555 12.20 7.10 4.27
C GLY A 555 13.27 6.82 3.21
N SER A 556 12.89 6.37 2.01
CA SER A 556 13.84 6.14 0.92
C SER A 556 14.26 7.45 0.23
N LEU A 557 15.48 7.48 -0.33
CA LEU A 557 15.97 8.66 -1.05
C LEU A 557 15.25 8.83 -2.39
N ARG A 558 14.82 10.06 -2.69
CA ARG A 558 14.34 10.46 -4.02
C ARG A 558 15.53 10.67 -4.95
N ASN A 559 15.39 10.29 -6.22
CA ASN A 559 16.37 10.66 -7.23
C ASN A 559 16.42 12.18 -7.34
N CYS A 560 17.62 12.74 -7.21
CA CYS A 560 17.77 14.19 -7.30
C CYS A 560 17.50 14.65 -8.74
N PRO A 561 16.64 15.65 -8.99
CA PRO A 561 16.43 16.19 -10.34
C PRO A 561 17.76 16.60 -11.02
N MET A 562 18.76 17.01 -10.23
CA MET A 562 20.11 17.37 -10.68
C MET A 562 20.94 16.22 -11.23
N GLU A 563 20.50 14.97 -11.12
CA GLU A 563 21.16 13.84 -11.80
C GLU A 563 21.03 13.95 -13.32
N ASN A 564 20.02 14.66 -13.82
CA ASN A 564 19.89 14.95 -15.23
C ASN A 564 21.01 15.93 -15.67
N VAL A 565 21.77 15.52 -16.68
CA VAL A 565 22.93 16.25 -17.22
C VAL A 565 22.60 17.70 -17.58
N ALA A 566 21.37 17.97 -18.04
CA ALA A 566 20.94 19.32 -18.37
C ALA A 566 21.00 20.26 -17.15
N PHE A 567 20.61 19.79 -15.96
CA PHE A 567 20.72 20.59 -14.73
C PHE A 567 22.16 20.75 -14.26
N ARG A 568 23.00 19.70 -14.35
CA ARG A 568 24.43 19.81 -13.95
C ARG A 568 25.17 20.90 -14.72
N ASN A 569 24.76 21.13 -15.96
CA ASN A 569 25.33 22.16 -16.82
C ASN A 569 24.74 23.56 -16.54
N MET A 570 23.63 23.66 -15.80
CA MET A 570 23.03 24.93 -15.40
C MET A 570 23.61 25.40 -14.07
N LYS A 571 24.04 26.67 -14.03
CA LYS A 571 24.40 27.34 -12.77
C LYS A 571 23.13 27.70 -12.00
N CYS A 572 22.54 26.73 -11.31
CA CYS A 572 21.39 26.92 -10.42
C CYS A 572 21.74 26.57 -8.98
N LYS A 573 21.01 27.16 -8.03
CA LYS A 573 21.08 26.82 -6.60
C LYS A 573 20.01 25.80 -6.27
N VAL A 574 20.31 24.90 -5.34
CA VAL A 574 19.37 23.86 -4.91
C VAL A 574 18.97 24.15 -3.48
N PHE A 575 17.68 24.17 -3.19
CA PHE A 575 17.21 24.21 -1.81
C PHE A 575 17.59 22.88 -1.16
N PHE A 576 18.16 22.94 0.04
CA PHE A 576 18.73 21.78 0.74
C PHE A 576 19.97 21.20 0.01
N GLU A 577 21.07 21.97 0.01
CA GLU A 577 22.30 21.62 -0.71
C GLU A 577 23.00 20.35 -0.20
N ASN A 578 22.85 20.04 1.09
CA ASN A 578 23.49 18.91 1.74
C ASN A 578 22.44 18.04 2.43
N LEU A 579 22.54 16.73 2.22
CA LEU A 579 21.78 15.72 2.95
C LEU A 579 22.75 14.91 3.80
N GLU A 580 22.56 14.94 5.11
CA GLU A 580 23.32 14.10 6.04
C GLU A 580 22.47 12.90 6.46
N VAL A 581 23.00 11.70 6.27
CA VAL A 581 22.35 10.47 6.71
C VAL A 581 22.98 10.03 8.03
N HIS A 582 22.18 10.06 9.09
CA HIS A 582 22.59 9.67 10.44
C HIS A 582 22.04 8.27 10.74
N PHE A 583 22.87 7.41 11.32
CA PHE A 583 22.47 6.06 11.73
C PHE A 583 22.65 5.89 13.23
N VAL A 584 21.68 5.25 13.88
CA VAL A 584 21.74 4.92 15.30
C VAL A 584 21.48 3.43 15.46
N LEU A 585 22.34 2.76 16.22
CA LEU A 585 22.10 1.37 16.61
C LEU A 585 21.02 1.33 17.68
N VAL A 586 19.94 0.62 17.41
CA VAL A 586 18.82 0.45 18.32
C VAL A 586 18.54 -1.03 18.55
N TYR A 587 18.19 -1.39 19.78
CA TYR A 587 17.58 -2.67 20.07
C TYR A 587 16.06 -2.48 20.07
N SER A 588 15.34 -3.17 19.18
CA SER A 588 13.88 -3.12 19.10
C SER A 588 13.28 -4.52 19.05
N LYS A 589 12.57 -4.88 20.13
CA LYS A 589 11.80 -6.13 20.18
C LYS A 589 10.70 -6.14 19.11
N CYS A 590 10.05 -4.99 18.87
CA CYS A 590 8.98 -4.87 17.87
C CYS A 590 9.49 -5.09 16.45
N LEU A 591 10.63 -4.50 16.07
CA LEU A 591 11.18 -4.70 14.71
C LEU A 591 11.54 -6.16 14.46
N LYS A 592 12.12 -6.83 15.47
CA LYS A 592 12.38 -8.28 15.41
C LYS A 592 11.07 -9.07 15.27
N TYR A 593 10.07 -8.76 16.10
CA TYR A 593 8.77 -9.41 16.10
C TYR A 593 7.99 -9.24 14.78
N PHE A 594 8.15 -8.11 14.09
CA PHE A 594 7.45 -7.84 12.82
C PHE A 594 8.17 -8.39 11.58
N ASN A 595 9.45 -8.74 11.69
CA ASN A 595 10.25 -9.16 10.53
C ASN A 595 10.81 -10.58 10.62
N THR A 596 10.88 -11.18 11.81
CA THR A 596 11.36 -12.55 12.01
C THR A 596 10.35 -13.34 12.83
N VAL A 597 10.17 -14.61 12.49
CA VAL A 597 9.43 -15.57 13.31
C VAL A 597 10.40 -16.20 14.31
N ASP A 598 10.07 -16.14 15.60
CA ASP A 598 10.79 -16.90 16.63
C ASP A 598 10.38 -18.37 16.54
N GLU A 599 11.35 -19.27 16.39
CA GLU A 599 11.12 -20.72 16.28
C GLU A 599 10.30 -21.26 17.46
N LYS A 600 10.50 -20.71 18.66
CA LYS A 600 9.78 -21.12 19.88
C LYS A 600 8.28 -20.88 19.79
N ASN A 601 7.86 -19.85 19.04
CA ASN A 601 6.46 -19.48 18.91
C ASN A 601 5.68 -20.42 17.97
N VAL A 602 6.40 -21.20 17.16
CA VAL A 602 5.83 -22.08 16.13
C VAL A 602 6.15 -23.55 16.37
N GLU A 603 6.74 -23.91 17.52
CA GLU A 603 7.00 -25.30 17.88
C GLU A 603 5.70 -26.15 17.87
N PRO A 604 5.74 -27.40 17.36
CA PRO A 604 6.92 -28.14 16.89
C PRO A 604 7.33 -27.86 15.42
N PHE A 605 6.65 -26.94 14.72
CA PHE A 605 6.81 -26.69 13.28
C PHE A 605 7.96 -25.70 12.97
N VAL A 606 9.15 -25.93 13.51
CA VAL A 606 10.28 -24.97 13.46
C VAL A 606 10.72 -24.57 12.03
N ASP A 607 10.53 -25.45 11.04
CA ASP A 607 10.85 -25.11 9.64
C ASP A 607 9.94 -24.01 9.08
N LEU A 608 8.79 -23.75 9.71
CA LEU A 608 7.92 -22.65 9.34
C LEU A 608 8.67 -21.32 9.53
N ALA A 609 9.33 -21.14 10.67
CA ALA A 609 10.21 -19.98 10.90
C ALA A 609 11.39 -19.97 9.91
N THR A 610 12.02 -21.11 9.65
CA THR A 610 13.13 -21.21 8.67
C THR A 610 12.70 -20.79 7.27
N CYS A 611 11.49 -21.16 6.83
CA CYS A 611 10.95 -20.80 5.52
C CYS A 611 10.66 -19.30 5.41
N LEU A 612 9.97 -18.71 6.41
CA LEU A 612 9.61 -17.30 6.42
C LEU A 612 10.82 -16.37 6.64
N ASN A 613 11.76 -16.75 7.49
CA ASN A 613 12.91 -15.91 7.84
C ASN A 613 13.90 -15.74 6.67
N LYS A 614 13.79 -16.54 5.59
CA LYS A 614 14.52 -16.29 4.33
C LYS A 614 14.11 -14.97 3.64
N TYR A 615 12.94 -14.45 3.99
CA TYR A 615 12.39 -13.19 3.48
C TYR A 615 12.36 -12.10 4.58
N SER A 616 13.08 -12.31 5.69
CA SER A 616 13.35 -11.32 6.73
C SER A 616 14.51 -10.40 6.33
N PHE A 617 14.56 -9.20 6.92
CA PHE A 617 15.61 -8.19 6.71
C PHE A 617 16.43 -7.86 7.96
N VAL A 618 16.26 -8.63 9.05
CA VAL A 618 17.02 -8.45 10.30
C VAL A 618 18.22 -9.36 10.34
#